data_AF-A0A7J2U253-F1
#
_entry.id   AF-A0A7J2U253-F1
#
_cell.length_a   1.000
_cell.length_b   1.000
_cell.length_c   1.000
_cell.angle_alpha   90.00
_cell.angle_beta   90.00
_cell.angle_gamma   90.00
#
_symmetry.space_group_name_H-M   'P 1'
#
loop_
_entity.id
_entity.type
_entity.pdbx_description
1 polymer ?
#
loop_
_entity_poly.entity_id
_entity_poly.type
_entity_poly.pdbx_seq_one_letter_code
_entity_poly.pdbx_strand_id
1 'polypeptide(L)'
;MIWGSGKLVKNPQLIMRYVEELKKKGLNASIVVPSHGELELVEKAAKERTDMLKVMEELINYFKNRIDKELAKNIIKEVLGEEVDDDTASYIMSRELAAWVLEIAEILNIIKISNALY
;
A
#
# COMPACT_ATOMS: atom_id res chain seq x y z
N MET A 1 20.07 -4.40 -3.24
CA MET A 1 19.76 -3.18 -2.46
C MET A 1 19.16 -3.63 -1.13
N ILE A 2 19.34 -2.88 -0.04
CA ILE A 2 18.86 -3.25 1.31
C ILE A 2 18.24 -2.01 1.97
N TRP A 3 17.02 -2.07 2.52
CA TRP A 3 16.22 -0.87 2.87
C TRP A 3 15.88 -0.61 4.38
N GLY A 4 14.84 -1.20 4.99
CA GLY A 4 14.44 -0.94 6.40
C GLY A 4 13.44 -1.92 7.07
N SER A 5 13.85 -3.11 7.59
CA SER A 5 13.03 -4.33 7.90
C SER A 5 11.86 -4.24 8.89
N GLY A 6 11.34 -3.04 9.17
CA GLY A 6 10.08 -2.86 9.89
C GLY A 6 8.89 -3.26 9.03
N LYS A 7 7.73 -3.44 9.66
CA LYS A 7 6.46 -3.43 8.92
C LYS A 7 6.27 -2.06 8.30
N LEU A 8 6.30 -1.99 6.98
CA LEU A 8 5.97 -0.80 6.22
C LEU A 8 4.46 -0.51 6.32
N VAL A 9 3.66 -1.58 6.39
CA VAL A 9 2.22 -1.52 6.67
C VAL A 9 2.04 -1.21 8.15
N LYS A 10 1.59 0.01 8.46
CA LYS A 10 1.38 0.48 9.82
C LYS A 10 0.09 -0.05 10.41
N ASN A 11 -0.97 -0.15 9.59
CA ASN A 11 -2.31 -0.52 10.00
C ASN A 11 -2.91 -1.56 9.04
N PRO A 12 -2.50 -2.85 9.09
CA PRO A 12 -3.00 -3.89 8.20
C PRO A 12 -4.53 -4.09 8.29
N GLN A 13 -5.14 -3.69 9.40
CA GLN A 13 -6.59 -3.66 9.61
C GLN A 13 -7.31 -2.78 8.57
N LEU A 14 -6.70 -1.67 8.13
CA LEU A 14 -7.28 -0.80 7.08
C LEU A 14 -7.42 -1.57 5.77
N ILE A 15 -6.36 -2.27 5.35
CA ILE A 15 -6.36 -3.08 4.12
C ILE A 15 -7.39 -4.21 4.24
N MET A 16 -7.35 -5.00 5.32
CA MET A 16 -8.27 -6.11 5.54
C MET A 16 -9.73 -5.66 5.50
N ARG A 17 -10.04 -4.54 6.19
CA ARG A 17 -11.40 -4.00 6.23
C ARG A 17 -11.85 -3.47 4.86
N TYR A 18 -10.94 -2.87 4.09
CA TYR A 18 -11.21 -2.46 2.71
C TYR A 18 -11.57 -3.66 1.81
N VAL A 19 -10.84 -4.78 1.94
CA VAL A 19 -11.15 -6.03 1.24
C VAL A 19 -12.54 -6.55 1.61
N GLU A 20 -12.89 -6.55 2.90
CA GLU A 20 -14.19 -7.01 3.39
C GLU A 20 -15.34 -6.18 2.82
N GLU A 21 -15.27 -4.86 2.87
CA GLU A 21 -16.33 -3.98 2.40
C GLU A 21 -16.48 -4.02 0.86
N LEU A 22 -15.37 -4.11 0.11
CA LEU A 22 -15.44 -4.36 -1.33
C LEU A 22 -16.19 -5.68 -1.64
N LYS A 23 -15.87 -6.76 -0.92
CA LYS A 23 -16.56 -8.06 -1.07
C LYS A 23 -18.04 -7.97 -0.71
N LYS A 24 -18.41 -7.31 0.39
CA LYS A 24 -19.82 -7.10 0.80
C LYS A 24 -20.62 -6.34 -0.27
N LYS A 25 -20.01 -5.35 -0.91
CA LYS A 25 -20.60 -4.56 -2.01
C LYS A 25 -20.60 -5.29 -3.37
N GLY A 26 -20.07 -6.51 -3.46
CA GLY A 26 -19.91 -7.24 -4.74
C GLY A 26 -18.89 -6.61 -5.69
N LEU A 27 -18.02 -5.73 -5.19
CA LEU A 27 -17.00 -5.04 -5.96
C LEU A 27 -15.72 -5.87 -6.08
N ASN A 28 -14.91 -5.57 -7.10
CA ASN A 28 -13.67 -6.30 -7.33
C ASN A 28 -12.61 -6.00 -6.26
N ALA A 29 -12.43 -6.91 -5.32
CA ALA A 29 -11.42 -6.83 -4.27
C ALA A 29 -10.00 -7.20 -4.74
N SER A 30 -9.75 -7.56 -6.01
CA SER A 30 -8.39 -7.81 -6.51
C SER A 30 -7.50 -6.56 -6.51
N ILE A 31 -8.10 -5.38 -6.39
CA ILE A 31 -7.46 -4.07 -6.45
C ILE A 31 -6.48 -3.78 -5.28
N VAL A 32 -6.58 -4.57 -4.20
CA VAL A 32 -5.72 -4.51 -3.01
C VAL A 32 -4.66 -5.63 -2.97
N VAL A 33 -4.73 -6.59 -3.91
CA VAL A 33 -3.77 -7.70 -4.00
C VAL A 33 -2.66 -7.27 -4.96
N PRO A 34 -1.39 -7.22 -4.53
CA PRO A 34 -0.28 -6.84 -5.39
C PRO A 34 -0.27 -7.61 -6.70
N SER A 35 -0.44 -6.90 -7.82
CA SER A 35 -0.44 -7.51 -9.15
C SER A 35 0.99 -7.74 -9.64
N HIS A 36 1.15 -8.59 -10.65
CA HIS A 36 2.46 -8.84 -11.25
C HIS A 36 3.13 -7.56 -11.76
N GLY A 37 2.38 -6.61 -12.32
CA GLY A 37 2.91 -5.34 -12.81
C GLY A 37 3.39 -4.40 -11.69
N GLU A 38 2.78 -4.46 -10.50
CA GLU A 38 3.27 -3.72 -9.32
C GLU A 38 4.58 -4.32 -8.79
N LEU A 39 4.71 -5.65 -8.81
CA LEU A 39 5.96 -6.33 -8.44
C LEU A 39 7.06 -6.12 -9.49
N GLU A 40 6.73 -6.07 -10.78
CA GLU A 40 7.66 -5.74 -11.87
C GLU A 40 8.17 -4.28 -11.77
N LEU A 41 7.30 -3.34 -11.38
CA LEU A 41 7.70 -1.95 -11.08
C LEU A 41 8.75 -1.91 -9.96
N VAL A 42 8.52 -2.63 -8.86
CA VAL A 42 9.47 -2.75 -7.75
C VAL A 42 10.77 -3.44 -8.17
N GLU A 43 10.70 -4.52 -8.97
CA GLU A 43 11.87 -5.22 -9.49
C GLU A 43 12.72 -4.33 -10.41
N LYS A 44 12.08 -3.58 -11.31
CA LYS A 44 12.75 -2.64 -12.21
C LYS A 44 13.44 -1.53 -11.41
N ALA A 45 12.73 -0.91 -10.48
CA ALA A 45 13.29 0.12 -9.62
C ALA A 45 14.49 -0.38 -8.79
N ALA A 46 14.44 -1.62 -8.31
CA ALA A 46 15.54 -2.27 -7.60
C ALA A 46 16.78 -2.53 -8.49
N LYS A 47 16.57 -2.88 -9.77
CA LYS A 47 17.65 -3.03 -10.77
C LYS A 47 18.28 -1.68 -11.12
N GLU A 48 17.45 -0.64 -11.29
CA GLU A 48 17.86 0.73 -11.63
C GLU A 48 18.46 1.51 -10.45
N ARG A 49 18.41 0.94 -9.22
CA ARG A 49 18.83 1.56 -7.95
C ARG A 49 18.08 2.86 -7.63
N THR A 50 16.80 2.89 -7.97
CA THR A 50 15.88 4.00 -7.65
C THR A 50 15.66 4.09 -6.13
N ASP A 51 15.48 5.32 -5.64
CA ASP A 51 15.17 5.62 -4.24
C ASP A 51 13.82 5.02 -3.81
N MET A 52 13.78 4.36 -2.64
CA MET A 52 12.56 3.73 -2.13
C MET A 52 11.41 4.72 -1.92
N LEU A 53 11.72 5.98 -1.57
CA LEU A 53 10.70 7.02 -1.40
C LEU A 53 9.99 7.30 -2.72
N LYS A 54 10.73 7.30 -3.85
CA LYS A 54 10.14 7.45 -5.18
C LYS A 54 9.29 6.25 -5.58
N VAL A 55 9.75 5.03 -5.31
CA VAL A 55 8.98 3.79 -5.58
C VAL A 55 7.68 3.78 -4.76
N MET A 56 7.76 4.17 -3.49
CA MET A 56 6.60 4.32 -2.60
C MET A 56 5.63 5.40 -3.12
N GLU A 57 6.14 6.56 -3.56
CA GLU A 57 5.32 7.62 -4.16
C GLU A 57 4.65 7.19 -5.48
N GLU A 58 5.35 6.47 -6.36
CA GLU A 58 4.80 5.90 -7.59
C GLU A 58 3.67 4.91 -7.29
N LEU A 59 3.87 3.99 -6.34
CA LEU A 59 2.84 3.04 -5.89
C LEU A 59 1.65 3.77 -5.22
N ILE A 60 1.89 4.78 -4.37
CA ILE A 60 0.83 5.60 -3.78
C ILE A 60 -0.01 6.27 -4.87
N ASN A 61 0.62 6.88 -5.88
CA ASN A 61 -0.09 7.55 -6.97
C ASN A 61 -0.86 6.56 -7.86
N TYR A 62 -0.32 5.36 -8.05
CA TYR A 62 -0.97 4.26 -8.75
C TYR A 62 -2.25 3.79 -8.03
N PHE A 63 -2.21 3.62 -6.70
CA PHE A 63 -3.38 3.24 -5.90
C PHE A 63 -4.37 4.40 -5.69
N LYS A 64 -3.93 5.65 -5.54
CA LYS A 64 -4.81 6.82 -5.30
C LYS A 64 -5.95 6.93 -6.31
N ASN A 65 -5.64 6.70 -7.59
CA ASN A 65 -6.61 6.76 -8.70
C ASN A 65 -7.58 5.57 -8.76
N ARG A 66 -7.44 4.60 -7.86
CA ARG A 66 -8.16 3.32 -7.81
C ARG A 66 -8.97 3.13 -6.52
N ILE A 67 -8.78 4.00 -5.55
CA ILE A 67 -9.41 3.95 -4.23
C ILE A 67 -10.76 4.68 -4.29
N ASP A 68 -11.85 3.97 -3.96
CA ASP A 68 -13.09 4.58 -3.50
C ASP A 68 -12.80 5.38 -2.22
N LYS A 69 -12.88 6.71 -2.33
CA LYS A 69 -12.51 7.67 -1.27
C LYS A 69 -13.53 7.69 -0.12
N GLU A 70 -14.82 7.55 -0.42
CA GLU A 70 -15.87 7.48 0.61
C GLU A 70 -15.72 6.21 1.44
N LEU A 71 -15.45 5.07 0.79
CA LEU A 71 -15.17 3.82 1.47
C LEU A 71 -13.90 3.92 2.34
N ALA A 72 -12.83 4.54 1.83
CA ALA A 72 -11.61 4.74 2.60
C ALA A 72 -11.84 5.61 3.86
N LYS A 73 -12.61 6.70 3.74
CA LYS A 73 -12.99 7.56 4.88
C LYS A 73 -13.75 6.80 5.96
N ASN A 74 -14.78 6.05 5.56
CA ASN A 74 -15.60 5.28 6.49
C ASN A 74 -14.77 4.25 7.26
N ILE A 75 -13.82 3.59 6.59
CA ILE A 75 -12.92 2.60 7.20
C ILE A 75 -11.89 3.25 8.11
N ILE A 76 -11.33 4.40 7.73
CA ILE A 76 -10.40 5.15 8.60
C ILE A 76 -11.12 5.60 9.89
N LYS A 77 -12.35 6.08 9.78
CA LYS A 77 -13.18 6.41 10.95
C LYS A 77 -13.53 5.17 11.79
N GLU A 78 -13.83 4.03 11.17
CA GLU A 78 -14.13 2.77 11.87
C GLU A 78 -12.91 2.19 12.61
N VAL A 79 -11.73 2.24 12.00
CA VAL A 79 -10.52 1.55 12.48
C VAL A 79 -9.62 2.44 13.34
N LEU A 80 -9.50 3.74 13.02
CA LEU A 80 -8.64 4.69 13.74
C LEU A 80 -9.43 5.68 14.62
N GLY A 81 -10.74 5.81 14.43
CA GLY A 81 -11.56 6.82 15.10
C GLY A 81 -11.39 8.24 14.54
N GLU A 82 -10.64 8.40 13.45
CA GLU A 82 -10.29 9.70 12.85
C GLU A 82 -11.28 10.11 11.75
N GLU A 83 -11.72 11.38 11.77
CA GLU A 83 -12.42 11.98 10.64
C GLU A 83 -11.42 12.73 9.74
N VAL A 84 -11.41 12.36 8.46
CA VAL A 84 -10.48 12.88 7.45
C VAL A 84 -11.21 13.26 6.17
N ASP A 85 -10.61 14.15 5.38
CA ASP A 85 -11.08 14.45 4.02
C ASP A 85 -10.77 13.32 3.02
N ASP A 86 -11.34 13.45 1.82
CA ASP A 86 -11.30 12.45 0.76
C ASP A 86 -9.87 12.17 0.24
N ASP A 87 -9.03 13.21 0.14
CA ASP A 87 -7.68 13.10 -0.40
C ASP A 87 -6.70 12.57 0.64
N THR A 88 -6.89 12.94 1.90
CA THR A 88 -6.21 12.38 3.07
C THR A 88 -6.55 10.89 3.23
N ALA A 89 -7.83 10.51 3.13
CA ALA A 89 -8.25 9.11 3.20
C ALA A 89 -7.68 8.27 2.04
N SER A 90 -7.78 8.80 0.81
CA SER A 90 -7.19 8.18 -0.38
C SER A 90 -5.68 8.00 -0.21
N TYR A 91 -4.96 9.01 0.30
CA TYR A 91 -3.53 8.92 0.58
C TYR A 91 -3.18 7.87 1.64
N ILE A 92 -3.86 7.87 2.79
CA ILE A 92 -3.61 6.90 3.88
C ILE A 92 -3.77 5.48 3.37
N MET A 93 -4.91 5.15 2.74
CA MET A 93 -5.17 3.81 2.25
C MET A 93 -4.21 3.41 1.12
N SER A 94 -3.88 4.32 0.21
CA SER A 94 -2.90 4.08 -0.86
C SER A 94 -1.49 3.83 -0.33
N ARG A 95 -1.09 4.50 0.76
CA ARG A 95 0.19 4.27 1.44
C ARG A 95 0.26 2.89 2.06
N GLU A 96 -0.80 2.44 2.73
CA GLU A 96 -0.82 1.08 3.29
C GLU A 96 -0.78 0.01 2.17
N LEU A 97 -1.47 0.21 1.05
CA LEU A 97 -1.37 -0.70 -0.11
C LEU A 97 0.02 -0.68 -0.77
N ALA A 98 0.63 0.49 -0.95
CA ALA A 98 1.99 0.62 -1.47
C ALA A 98 3.03 -0.06 -0.57
N ALA A 99 2.90 0.11 0.75
CA ALA A 99 3.69 -0.60 1.74
C ALA A 99 3.49 -2.13 1.66
N TRP A 100 2.26 -2.60 1.45
CA TRP A 100 1.94 -4.01 1.30
C TRP A 100 2.58 -4.63 0.04
N VAL A 101 2.59 -3.91 -1.09
CA VAL A 101 3.35 -4.34 -2.29
C VAL A 101 4.83 -4.54 -1.97
N LEU A 102 5.45 -3.60 -1.23
CA LEU A 102 6.87 -3.68 -0.87
C LEU A 102 7.17 -4.83 0.11
N GLU A 103 6.31 -5.08 1.10
CA GLU A 103 6.43 -6.24 1.99
C GLU A 103 6.32 -7.57 1.22
N ILE A 104 5.36 -7.68 0.28
CA ILE A 104 5.26 -8.86 -0.59
C ILE A 104 6.51 -9.01 -1.48
N ALA A 105 7.05 -7.92 -2.04
CA ALA A 105 8.27 -7.95 -2.83
C ALA A 105 9.50 -8.40 -2.02
N GLU A 106 9.57 -8.09 -0.72
CA GLU A 106 10.59 -8.66 0.17
C GLU A 106 10.38 -10.15 0.45
N ILE A 107 9.16 -10.57 0.76
CA ILE A 107 8.82 -11.98 1.00
C ILE A 107 9.19 -12.84 -0.23
N LEU A 108 8.99 -12.30 -1.43
CA LEU A 108 9.38 -12.92 -2.71
C LEU A 108 10.87 -12.76 -3.06
N ASN A 109 11.69 -12.14 -2.19
CA ASN A 109 13.13 -11.87 -2.36
C ASN A 109 13.48 -10.99 -3.58
N ILE A 110 12.54 -10.21 -4.10
CA ILE A 110 12.75 -9.23 -5.19
C ILE A 110 13.61 -8.06 -4.67
N ILE A 111 13.31 -7.60 -3.46
CA ILE A 111 14.09 -6.62 -2.70
C ILE A 111 14.47 -7.18 -1.34
N LYS A 112 15.41 -6.52 -0.66
CA LYS A 112 15.69 -6.73 0.77
C LYS A 112 15.49 -5.43 1.53
N ILE A 113 14.99 -5.51 2.74
CA ILE A 113 14.58 -4.36 3.53
C ILE A 113 15.28 -4.55 4.90
N SER A 114 16.32 -3.76 5.24
CA SER A 114 17.16 -3.95 6.46
C SER A 114 17.22 -2.69 7.33
N ASN A 115 16.84 -2.80 8.60
CA ASN A 115 16.39 -1.71 9.49
C ASN A 115 17.43 -0.62 9.88
N ALA A 116 17.91 0.18 8.93
CA ALA A 116 18.86 1.25 9.16
C ALA A 116 18.21 2.64 9.04
N LEU A 117 17.46 3.06 10.07
CA LEU A 117 17.24 4.46 10.50
C LEU A 117 16.25 4.52 11.68
N TYR A 118 16.80 4.46 12.90
CA TYR A 118 16.38 5.27 14.06
C TYR A 118 17.65 5.94 14.60
#